data_AF-A0A4Z2BQR6-F1
#
_entry.id   AF-A0A4Z2BQR6-F1
#
_cell.length_a   1.000
_cell.length_b   1.000
_cell.length_c   1.000
_cell.angle_alpha   90.00
_cell.angle_beta   90.00
_cell.angle_gamma   90.00
#
_symmetry.space_group_name_H-M   'P 1'
#
loop_
_entity.id
_entity.type
_entity.pdbx_description
1 polymer ?
#
loop_
_entity_poly.entity_id
_entity_poly.type
_entity_poly.pdbx_seq_one_letter_code
_entity_poly.pdbx_strand_id
1 'polypeptide(L)'
;MTCESCADQVRAALQGKPEVKSVSIDVSKEEVLVESSLSSAEVQALIENTGRRAVLKGIGGSERDLGSAVAMLAGAGNIQGVVRFLQLSDKACLIDGTIDGLDPGPHGLHVHTLGDLTQDCLSCGEHYNPFGRQHGGPGDAERHVGDLGNIIAGPDGRASFRLEDSQLKVWDVIGRSLVVDAGEDDLGRGGHPLSRETGNSGKRLVCGIIARSAGLFQNPKQICACDGVTLWEERDRPIAGKGRSKAGTDVPAANL
;
A
#
# COMPACT_ATOMS: atom_id res chain seq x y z
N MET A 1 -17.52 -4.52 15.63
CA MET A 1 -18.04 -5.90 15.51
C MET A 1 -18.76 -6.22 16.82
N THR A 2 -20.09 -6.40 16.79
CA THR A 2 -20.91 -6.33 18.01
C THR A 2 -21.37 -7.68 18.55
N CYS A 3 -21.06 -8.79 17.87
CA CYS A 3 -21.61 -10.10 18.19
C CYS A 3 -20.58 -11.24 18.07
N GLU A 4 -20.67 -12.27 18.91
CA GLU A 4 -19.75 -13.42 18.85
C GLU A 4 -19.91 -14.24 17.57
N SER A 5 -21.14 -14.42 17.09
CA SER A 5 -21.37 -15.05 15.78
C SER A 5 -20.76 -14.25 14.63
N CYS A 6 -20.58 -12.95 14.81
CA CYS A 6 -19.88 -12.09 13.86
C CYS A 6 -18.39 -12.40 13.85
N ALA A 7 -17.80 -12.58 15.03
CA ALA A 7 -16.40 -12.97 15.18
C ALA A 7 -16.15 -14.34 14.58
N ASP A 8 -17.07 -15.29 14.76
CA ASP A 8 -16.95 -16.63 14.19
C ASP A 8 -16.99 -16.65 12.67
N GLN A 9 -17.82 -15.82 12.04
CA GLN A 9 -17.84 -15.68 10.57
C GLN A 9 -16.51 -15.12 10.04
N VAL A 10 -15.97 -14.08 10.67
CA VAL A 10 -14.67 -13.52 10.31
C VAL A 10 -13.55 -14.53 10.53
N ARG A 11 -13.60 -15.24 11.66
CA ARG A 11 -12.65 -16.31 11.99
C ARG A 11 -12.69 -17.42 10.94
N ALA A 12 -13.88 -17.87 10.54
CA ALA A 12 -14.06 -18.91 9.52
C ALA A 12 -13.60 -18.46 8.12
N ALA A 13 -13.70 -17.16 7.78
CA ALA A 13 -13.23 -16.63 6.51
C ALA A 13 -11.69 -16.59 6.40
N LEU A 14 -11.00 -16.47 7.54
CA LEU A 14 -9.54 -16.34 7.62
C LEU A 14 -8.85 -17.68 7.97
N GLN A 15 -9.42 -18.45 8.89
CA GLN A 15 -8.88 -19.74 9.31
C GLN A 15 -9.04 -20.78 8.19
N GLY A 16 -8.04 -21.66 8.05
CA GLY A 16 -8.02 -22.71 7.03
C GLY A 16 -7.33 -22.31 5.72
N LYS A 17 -6.88 -21.06 5.59
CA LYS A 17 -5.99 -20.65 4.51
C LYS A 17 -4.53 -20.97 4.86
N PRO A 18 -3.77 -21.62 3.97
CA PRO A 18 -2.39 -22.02 4.25
C PRO A 18 -1.47 -20.83 4.53
N GLU A 19 -1.79 -19.66 3.99
CA GLU A 19 -1.03 -18.41 4.16
C GLU A 19 -1.35 -17.68 5.47
N VAL A 20 -2.38 -18.09 6.22
CA VAL A 20 -2.78 -17.47 7.49
C VAL A 20 -2.30 -18.34 8.64
N LYS A 21 -1.35 -17.83 9.43
CA LYS A 21 -0.75 -18.54 10.56
C LYS A 21 -1.61 -18.47 11.81
N SER A 22 -2.10 -17.28 12.14
CA SER A 22 -2.89 -17.06 13.33
C SER A 22 -3.90 -15.92 13.15
N VAL A 23 -5.03 -16.04 13.83
CA VAL A 23 -6.11 -15.04 13.85
C VAL A 23 -6.55 -14.86 15.29
N SER A 24 -6.46 -13.64 15.79
CA SER A 24 -6.96 -13.24 17.11
C SER A 24 -8.01 -12.15 16.93
N ILE A 25 -9.18 -12.31 17.57
CA ILE A 25 -10.30 -11.36 17.46
C ILE A 25 -10.64 -10.88 18.87
N ASP A 26 -10.57 -9.58 19.08
CA ASP A 26 -11.02 -8.90 20.30
C ASP A 26 -12.32 -8.15 19.99
N VAL A 27 -13.45 -8.78 20.31
CA VAL A 27 -14.79 -8.23 20.06
C VAL A 27 -15.02 -6.95 20.86
N SER A 28 -14.44 -6.86 22.07
CA SER A 28 -14.61 -5.69 22.95
C SER A 28 -13.97 -4.43 22.39
N LYS A 29 -12.87 -4.59 21.64
CA LYS A 29 -12.17 -3.49 20.95
C LYS A 29 -12.53 -3.37 19.48
N GLU A 30 -13.36 -4.29 18.98
CA GLU A 30 -13.68 -4.44 17.56
C GLU A 30 -12.43 -4.61 16.69
N GLU A 31 -11.47 -5.41 17.16
CA GLU A 31 -10.17 -5.57 16.53
C GLU A 31 -9.92 -7.02 16.07
N VAL A 32 -9.27 -7.15 14.92
CA VAL A 32 -8.84 -8.43 14.34
C VAL A 32 -7.35 -8.31 14.08
N LEU A 33 -6.56 -9.18 14.71
CA LEU A 33 -5.15 -9.36 14.47
C LEU A 33 -4.94 -10.60 13.62
N VAL A 34 -4.27 -10.44 12.47
CA VAL A 34 -4.02 -11.52 11.52
C VAL A 34 -2.51 -11.62 11.29
N GLU A 35 -1.95 -12.81 11.50
CA GLU A 35 -0.58 -13.12 11.10
C GLU A 35 -0.64 -13.92 9.78
N SER A 36 -0.13 -13.35 8.69
CA SER A 36 -0.26 -13.94 7.37
C SER A 36 0.82 -13.50 6.36
N SER A 37 1.08 -14.36 5.38
CA SER A 37 1.83 -14.03 4.16
C SER A 37 0.98 -13.42 3.03
N LEU A 38 -0.34 -13.34 3.19
CA LEU A 38 -1.24 -12.64 2.25
C LEU A 38 -1.00 -11.13 2.25
N SER A 39 -1.31 -10.47 1.15
CA SER A 39 -1.30 -9.00 1.09
C SER A 39 -2.36 -8.40 2.00
N SER A 40 -2.14 -7.14 2.42
CA SER A 40 -3.10 -6.43 3.26
C SER A 40 -4.48 -6.29 2.59
N ALA A 41 -4.51 -6.12 1.27
CA ALA A 41 -5.73 -6.06 0.47
C ALA A 41 -6.49 -7.40 0.43
N GLU A 42 -5.80 -8.53 0.30
CA GLU A 42 -6.44 -9.85 0.33
C GLU A 42 -7.06 -10.14 1.70
N VAL A 43 -6.33 -9.85 2.79
CA VAL A 43 -6.87 -10.01 4.15
C VAL A 43 -8.10 -9.13 4.35
N GLN A 44 -8.05 -7.87 3.89
CA GLN A 44 -9.19 -6.96 3.96
C GLN A 44 -10.39 -7.52 3.18
N ALA A 45 -10.19 -7.95 1.93
CA ALA A 45 -11.24 -8.51 1.09
C ALA A 45 -11.88 -9.76 1.71
N LEU A 46 -11.09 -10.64 2.35
CA LEU A 46 -11.61 -11.82 3.04
C LEU A 46 -12.54 -11.46 4.20
N ILE A 47 -12.20 -10.42 4.95
CA ILE A 47 -13.06 -9.92 6.03
C ILE A 47 -14.30 -9.25 5.44
N GLU A 48 -14.15 -8.47 4.37
CA GLU A 48 -15.23 -7.73 3.74
C GLU A 48 -16.25 -8.62 3.03
N ASN A 49 -15.81 -9.75 2.48
CA ASN A 49 -16.68 -10.80 1.92
C ASN A 49 -17.62 -11.42 2.95
N THR A 50 -17.40 -11.20 4.26
CA THR A 50 -18.35 -11.59 5.30
C THR A 50 -19.50 -10.58 5.49
N GLY A 51 -19.58 -9.55 4.64
CA GLY A 51 -20.55 -8.46 4.73
C GLY A 51 -20.18 -7.38 5.76
N ARG A 52 -18.92 -7.36 6.20
CA ARG A 52 -18.42 -6.42 7.22
C ARG A 52 -17.50 -5.40 6.58
N ARG A 53 -17.36 -4.23 7.20
CA ARG A 53 -16.34 -3.26 6.80
C ARG A 53 -15.08 -3.50 7.62
N ALA A 54 -13.92 -3.54 6.97
CA ALA A 54 -12.63 -3.62 7.65
C ALA A 54 -11.79 -2.37 7.38
N VAL A 55 -11.04 -1.92 8.37
CA VAL A 55 -10.10 -0.81 8.23
C VAL A 55 -8.77 -1.23 8.85
N LEU A 56 -7.70 -1.18 8.05
CA LEU A 56 -6.36 -1.49 8.54
C LEU A 56 -5.88 -0.38 9.49
N LYS A 57 -5.74 -0.72 10.79
CA LYS A 57 -5.27 0.21 11.83
C LYS A 57 -3.75 0.32 11.94
N GLY A 58 -3.04 -0.76 11.60
CA GLY A 58 -1.58 -0.84 11.71
C GLY A 58 -1.07 -2.15 11.14
N ILE A 59 0.23 -2.18 10.82
CA ILE A 59 0.95 -3.36 10.37
C ILE A 59 2.22 -3.48 11.22
N GLY A 60 2.71 -4.69 11.47
CA GLY A 60 3.85 -4.90 12.36
C GLY A 60 4.47 -6.28 12.16
N GLY A 61 5.75 -6.40 12.53
CA GLY A 61 6.45 -7.68 12.62
C GLY A 61 6.20 -8.38 13.96
N SER A 62 6.59 -9.65 14.04
CA SER A 62 6.39 -10.50 15.23
C SER A 62 7.31 -10.18 16.41
N GLU A 63 8.44 -9.51 16.19
CA GLU A 63 9.46 -9.29 17.22
C GLU A 63 9.47 -7.88 17.80
N ARG A 64 9.74 -6.87 16.96
CA ARG A 64 9.87 -5.47 17.34
C ARG A 64 9.31 -4.58 16.25
N ASP A 65 8.75 -3.45 16.63
CA ASP A 65 8.43 -2.42 15.67
C ASP A 65 9.72 -1.67 15.28
N LEU A 66 10.23 -1.99 14.10
CA LEU A 66 11.43 -1.37 13.52
C LEU A 66 11.08 -0.21 12.58
N GLY A 67 9.81 0.16 12.47
CA GLY A 67 9.34 1.27 11.66
C GLY A 67 8.31 0.83 10.61
N SER A 68 7.27 1.65 10.49
CA SER A 68 6.23 1.51 9.49
C SER A 68 6.04 2.82 8.73
N ALA A 69 5.76 2.72 7.42
CA ALA A 69 5.46 3.86 6.57
C ALA A 69 4.34 3.56 5.58
N VAL A 70 3.78 4.61 5.00
CA VAL A 70 2.74 4.54 3.97
C VAL A 70 2.97 5.62 2.93
N ALA A 71 2.86 5.26 1.66
CA ALA A 71 2.79 6.17 0.54
C ALA A 71 1.38 6.10 -0.06
N MET A 72 0.71 7.24 -0.08
CA MET A 72 -0.55 7.43 -0.79
C MET A 72 -0.22 7.96 -2.18
N LEU A 73 -0.39 7.11 -3.19
CA LEU A 73 -0.08 7.42 -4.57
C LEU A 73 -1.28 8.10 -5.22
N ALA A 74 -1.05 9.28 -5.77
CA ALA A 74 -2.00 10.01 -6.60
C ALA A 74 -1.23 10.76 -7.68
N GLY A 75 -1.88 11.04 -8.81
CA GLY A 75 -1.23 11.77 -9.89
C GLY A 75 -2.14 11.90 -11.10
N ALA A 76 -1.58 11.71 -12.29
CA ALA A 76 -2.29 11.95 -13.54
C ALA A 76 -3.49 11.00 -13.72
N GLY A 77 -4.65 11.57 -14.06
CA GLY A 77 -5.88 10.81 -14.33
C GLY A 77 -6.54 10.26 -13.06
N ASN A 78 -7.04 9.02 -13.17
CA ASN A 78 -7.77 8.33 -12.10
C ASN A 78 -6.90 7.28 -11.38
N ILE A 79 -5.58 7.31 -11.59
CA ILE A 79 -4.66 6.35 -10.99
C ILE A 79 -4.47 6.71 -9.53
N GLN A 80 -4.69 5.73 -8.65
CA GLN A 80 -4.57 5.90 -7.21
C GLN A 80 -4.12 4.62 -6.55
N GLY A 81 -3.38 4.73 -5.45
CA GLY A 81 -2.92 3.54 -4.74
C GLY A 81 -2.45 3.83 -3.34
N VAL A 82 -2.30 2.76 -2.56
CA VAL A 82 -1.70 2.81 -1.23
C VAL A 82 -0.62 1.74 -1.18
N VAL A 83 0.59 2.16 -0.84
CA VAL A 83 1.73 1.27 -0.64
C VAL A 83 2.23 1.44 0.78
N ARG A 84 2.44 0.34 1.48
CA ARG A 84 2.82 0.27 2.88
C ARG A 84 4.20 -0.36 2.98
N PHE A 85 4.99 0.20 3.87
CA PHE A 85 6.33 -0.29 4.18
C PHE A 85 6.36 -0.73 5.63
N LEU A 86 6.95 -1.89 5.87
CA LEU A 86 7.15 -2.44 7.19
C LEU A 86 8.58 -2.96 7.29
N GLN A 87 9.36 -2.42 8.23
CA GLN A 87 10.68 -2.98 8.51
C GLN A 87 10.52 -4.25 9.34
N LEU A 88 10.82 -5.41 8.73
CA LEU A 88 10.78 -6.71 9.41
C LEU A 88 12.06 -6.97 10.21
N SER A 89 13.21 -6.56 9.65
CA SER A 89 14.53 -6.63 10.29
C SER A 89 15.45 -5.59 9.68
N ASP A 90 16.66 -5.39 10.22
CA ASP A 90 17.66 -4.48 9.64
C ASP A 90 18.06 -4.80 8.18
N LYS A 91 17.70 -5.99 7.69
CA LYS A 91 18.03 -6.51 6.35
C LYS A 91 16.80 -6.85 5.51
N ALA A 92 15.59 -6.54 6.00
CA ALA A 92 14.36 -6.86 5.29
C ALA A 92 13.30 -5.78 5.52
N CYS A 93 12.93 -5.10 4.44
CA CYS A 93 11.80 -4.18 4.36
C CYS A 93 10.71 -4.83 3.50
N LEU A 94 9.56 -5.06 4.09
CA LEU A 94 8.37 -5.53 3.39
C LEU A 94 7.64 -4.34 2.77
N ILE A 95 7.26 -4.49 1.51
CA ILE A 95 6.53 -3.51 0.72
C ILE A 95 5.24 -4.18 0.24
N ASP A 96 4.09 -3.68 0.67
CA ASP A 96 2.77 -4.23 0.38
C ASP A 96 1.91 -3.12 -0.23
N GLY A 97 1.43 -3.30 -1.45
CA GLY A 97 0.78 -2.23 -2.19
C GLY A 97 -0.38 -2.68 -3.06
N THR A 98 -1.32 -1.77 -3.24
CA THR A 98 -2.40 -1.87 -4.23
C THR A 98 -2.53 -0.56 -4.97
N ILE A 99 -2.53 -0.63 -6.30
CA ILE A 99 -2.67 0.52 -7.20
C ILE A 99 -3.74 0.19 -8.24
N ASP A 100 -4.65 1.12 -8.45
CA ASP A 100 -5.78 1.03 -9.36
C ASP A 100 -5.65 2.05 -10.49
N GLY A 101 -6.19 1.69 -11.66
CA GLY A 101 -6.30 2.57 -12.83
C GLY A 101 -5.09 2.57 -13.76
N LEU A 102 -4.15 1.65 -13.58
CA LEU A 102 -3.00 1.46 -14.47
C LEU A 102 -3.43 0.81 -15.78
N ASP A 103 -2.62 1.01 -16.83
CA ASP A 103 -2.77 0.21 -18.05
C ASP A 103 -2.35 -1.25 -17.76
N PRO A 104 -2.98 -2.26 -18.38
CA PRO A 104 -2.58 -3.65 -18.15
C PRO A 104 -1.13 -3.92 -18.60
N GLY A 105 -0.32 -4.50 -17.71
CA GLY A 105 1.09 -4.81 -18.00
C GLY A 105 2.06 -4.45 -16.88
N PRO A 106 3.37 -4.54 -17.14
CA PRO A 106 4.41 -4.18 -16.20
C PRO A 106 4.61 -2.66 -16.10
N HIS A 107 4.82 -2.18 -14.89
CA HIS A 107 5.12 -0.79 -14.56
C HIS A 107 6.33 -0.73 -13.62
N GLY A 108 7.28 0.16 -13.90
CA GLY A 108 8.40 0.45 -13.00
C GLY A 108 7.92 1.07 -11.68
N LEU A 109 8.54 0.64 -10.58
CA LEU A 109 8.28 1.16 -9.23
C LEU A 109 9.60 1.58 -8.58
N HIS A 110 9.70 2.85 -8.19
CA HIS A 110 10.95 3.40 -7.66
C HIS A 110 10.72 4.36 -6.49
N VAL A 111 11.64 4.33 -5.53
CA VAL A 111 11.76 5.41 -4.53
C VAL A 111 12.66 6.49 -5.10
N HIS A 112 12.17 7.71 -5.14
CA HIS A 112 12.92 8.88 -5.60
C HIS A 112 13.49 9.67 -4.43
N THR A 113 14.44 10.56 -4.72
CA THR A 113 15.22 11.29 -3.73
C THR A 113 14.41 12.30 -2.92
N LEU A 114 13.43 12.98 -3.53
CA LEU A 114 12.71 14.10 -2.92
C LEU A 114 11.22 13.80 -2.74
N GLY A 115 10.67 14.11 -1.57
CA GLY A 115 9.23 14.16 -1.34
C GLY A 115 8.59 15.48 -1.78
N ASP A 116 8.98 16.00 -2.94
CA ASP A 116 8.46 17.26 -3.49
C ASP A 116 7.43 16.97 -4.57
N LEU A 117 6.18 17.34 -4.31
CA LEU A 117 5.02 17.17 -5.19
C LEU A 117 4.54 18.50 -5.80
N THR A 118 5.35 19.56 -5.78
CA THR A 118 4.97 20.88 -6.31
C THR A 118 4.78 20.90 -7.83
N GLN A 119 5.43 19.98 -8.55
CA GLN A 119 5.28 19.78 -9.99
C GLN A 119 4.89 18.32 -10.29
N ASP A 120 3.90 17.82 -9.55
CA ASP A 120 3.51 16.41 -9.56
C ASP A 120 4.73 15.52 -9.33
N CYS A 121 4.91 14.48 -10.15
CA CYS A 121 6.01 13.53 -10.00
C CYS A 121 7.34 14.02 -10.62
N LEU A 122 7.33 15.17 -11.30
CA LEU A 122 8.53 15.73 -11.93
C LEU A 122 9.49 16.32 -10.89
N SER A 123 8.97 16.89 -9.80
CA SER A 123 9.77 17.47 -8.72
C SER A 123 10.35 16.44 -7.74
N CYS A 124 10.03 15.15 -7.89
CA CYS A 124 10.53 14.08 -7.00
C CYS A 124 12.05 13.82 -7.11
N GLY A 125 12.75 14.40 -8.08
CA GLY A 125 14.18 14.16 -8.33
C GLY A 125 14.48 12.81 -8.96
N GLU A 126 15.71 12.34 -8.83
CA GLU A 126 16.18 11.05 -9.37
C GLU A 126 15.88 9.86 -8.45
N HIS A 127 16.13 8.64 -8.91
CA HIS A 127 16.04 7.43 -8.09
C HIS A 127 16.93 7.56 -6.85
N TYR A 128 16.45 7.04 -5.72
CA TYR A 128 17.17 7.12 -4.46
C TYR A 128 18.44 6.26 -4.49
N ASN A 129 19.58 6.93 -4.66
CA ASN A 129 20.88 6.31 -4.84
C ASN A 129 21.96 6.91 -3.91
N PRO A 130 21.91 6.60 -2.60
CA PRO A 130 22.88 7.14 -1.65
C PRO A 130 24.32 6.62 -1.87
N PHE A 131 24.50 5.56 -2.65
CA PHE A 131 25.78 4.89 -2.87
C PHE A 131 26.39 5.14 -4.25
N GLY A 132 25.74 5.95 -5.11
CA GLY A 132 26.24 6.26 -6.45
C GLY A 132 26.38 5.04 -7.36
N ARG A 133 25.51 4.03 -7.20
CA ARG A 133 25.50 2.81 -8.04
C ARG A 133 24.81 3.07 -9.38
N GLN A 134 24.94 2.14 -10.31
CA GLN A 134 24.10 2.15 -11.52
C GLN A 134 22.72 1.57 -11.22
N HIS A 135 21.75 1.90 -12.07
CA HIS A 135 20.42 1.28 -12.01
C HIS A 135 20.48 -0.23 -12.27
N GLY A 136 19.62 -0.98 -11.59
CA GLY A 136 19.50 -2.43 -11.73
C GLY A 136 18.18 -2.97 -11.18
N GLY A 137 17.96 -4.28 -11.35
CA GLY A 137 16.76 -4.94 -10.82
C GLY A 137 16.89 -5.29 -9.33
N PRO A 138 15.79 -5.57 -8.63
CA PRO A 138 15.78 -5.77 -7.16
C PRO A 138 16.68 -6.93 -6.68
N GLY A 139 16.95 -7.92 -7.54
CA GLY A 139 17.88 -9.03 -7.27
C GLY A 139 19.36 -8.71 -7.48
N ASP A 140 19.69 -7.55 -8.04
CA ASP A 140 21.07 -7.14 -8.29
C ASP A 140 21.67 -6.50 -7.04
N ALA A 141 22.93 -6.82 -6.74
CA ALA A 141 23.68 -6.15 -5.69
C ALA A 141 24.03 -4.70 -6.11
N GLU A 142 24.35 -4.53 -7.38
CA GLU A 142 24.58 -3.23 -8.03
C GLU A 142 23.25 -2.67 -8.54
N ARG A 143 22.60 -1.83 -7.74
CA ARG A 143 21.37 -1.10 -8.08
C ARG A 143 21.23 0.16 -7.25
N HIS A 144 20.35 1.08 -7.62
CA HIS A 144 19.93 2.13 -6.71
C HIS A 144 19.13 1.52 -5.55
N VAL A 145 19.25 2.11 -4.35
CA VAL A 145 18.48 1.65 -3.18
C VAL A 145 16.98 1.76 -3.43
N GLY A 146 16.57 2.76 -4.22
CA GLY A 146 15.18 2.95 -4.62
C GLY A 146 14.67 2.06 -5.75
N ASP A 147 15.50 1.22 -6.38
CA ASP A 147 15.05 0.37 -7.49
C ASP A 147 14.28 -0.85 -6.96
N LEU A 148 12.95 -0.88 -7.13
CA LEU A 148 12.08 -1.98 -6.68
C LEU A 148 11.65 -2.92 -7.82
N GLY A 149 12.03 -2.60 -9.07
CA GLY A 149 11.70 -3.35 -10.26
C GLY A 149 10.29 -3.07 -10.78
N ASN A 150 9.63 -4.10 -11.30
CA ASN A 150 8.31 -3.97 -11.92
C ASN A 150 7.19 -4.51 -11.04
N ILE A 151 6.06 -3.80 -11.05
CA ILE A 151 4.75 -4.30 -10.60
C ILE A 151 3.90 -4.65 -11.82
N ILE A 152 2.95 -5.58 -11.66
CA ILE A 152 2.12 -6.05 -12.78
C ILE A 152 0.67 -5.64 -12.53
N ALA A 153 0.12 -4.81 -13.41
CA ALA A 153 -1.30 -4.49 -13.44
C ALA A 153 -2.08 -5.55 -14.24
N GLY A 154 -3.16 -6.06 -13.66
CA GLY A 154 -4.07 -7.00 -14.30
C GLY A 154 -4.92 -6.36 -15.41
N PRO A 155 -5.78 -7.16 -16.08
CA PRO A 155 -6.68 -6.66 -17.13
C PRO A 155 -7.70 -5.62 -16.64
N ASP A 156 -7.96 -5.58 -15.33
CA ASP A 156 -8.81 -4.60 -14.65
C ASP A 156 -8.06 -3.30 -14.28
N GLY A 157 -6.77 -3.20 -14.62
CA GLY A 157 -5.91 -2.07 -14.29
C GLY A 157 -5.49 -2.01 -12.82
N ARG A 158 -5.67 -3.11 -12.08
CA ARG A 158 -5.26 -3.24 -10.68
C ARG A 158 -3.92 -3.98 -10.57
N ALA A 159 -2.96 -3.37 -9.89
CA ALA A 159 -1.72 -4.03 -9.46
C ALA A 159 -1.77 -4.26 -7.95
N SER A 160 -1.75 -5.51 -7.51
CA SER A 160 -1.60 -5.90 -6.11
C SER A 160 -0.31 -6.69 -5.95
N PHE A 161 0.58 -6.22 -5.07
CA PHE A 161 1.92 -6.79 -4.94
C PHE A 161 2.41 -6.78 -3.50
N ARG A 162 3.27 -7.76 -3.21
CA ARG A 162 3.99 -7.90 -1.95
C ARG A 162 5.44 -8.26 -2.27
N LEU A 163 6.37 -7.40 -1.87
CA LEU A 163 7.79 -7.48 -2.19
C LEU A 163 8.62 -7.37 -0.91
N GLU A 164 9.78 -8.02 -0.87
CA GLU A 164 10.76 -7.84 0.19
C GLU A 164 12.06 -7.30 -0.39
N ASP A 165 12.55 -6.21 0.19
CA ASP A 165 13.79 -5.55 -0.22
C ASP A 165 14.81 -5.59 0.93
N SER A 166 16.08 -5.90 0.62
CA SER A 166 17.16 -6.01 1.60
C SER A 166 18.04 -4.78 1.73
N GLN A 167 17.97 -3.85 0.79
CA GLN A 167 18.72 -2.58 0.78
C GLN A 167 17.87 -1.41 1.26
N LEU A 168 16.57 -1.42 0.97
CA LEU A 168 15.62 -0.39 1.39
C LEU A 168 15.37 -0.46 2.91
N LYS A 169 15.37 0.70 3.55
CA LYS A 169 15.13 0.85 4.98
C LYS A 169 14.12 1.94 5.24
N VAL A 170 13.09 1.65 6.04
CA VAL A 170 11.98 2.57 6.29
C VAL A 170 12.47 3.93 6.78
N TRP A 171 13.36 3.96 7.77
CA TRP A 171 13.88 5.21 8.34
C TRP A 171 14.71 6.05 7.35
N ASP A 172 15.28 5.45 6.31
CA ASP A 172 16.07 6.15 5.28
C ASP A 172 15.19 6.75 4.16
N VAL A 173 13.94 6.31 4.06
CA VAL A 173 13.00 6.71 2.99
C VAL A 173 11.81 7.54 3.48
N ILE A 174 11.60 7.70 4.79
CA ILE A 174 10.60 8.65 5.30
C ILE A 174 10.87 10.05 4.74
N GLY A 175 9.85 10.66 4.14
CA GLY A 175 9.92 12.00 3.54
C GLY A 175 10.42 12.02 2.10
N ARG A 176 10.78 10.86 1.53
CA ARG A 176 11.02 10.67 0.09
C ARG A 176 9.72 10.35 -0.62
N SER A 177 9.74 10.19 -1.95
CA SER A 177 8.56 9.79 -2.71
C SER A 177 8.69 8.40 -3.29
N LEU A 178 7.58 7.67 -3.34
CA LEU A 178 7.40 6.49 -4.17
C LEU A 178 6.77 6.93 -5.49
N VAL A 179 7.25 6.40 -6.62
CA VAL A 179 6.80 6.75 -7.97
C VAL A 179 6.53 5.47 -8.76
N VAL A 180 5.48 5.52 -9.58
CA VAL A 180 5.11 4.46 -10.52
C VAL A 180 5.21 5.03 -11.92
N ASP A 181 5.88 4.31 -12.81
CA ASP A 181 6.13 4.73 -14.18
C ASP A 181 5.14 4.11 -15.18
N ALA A 182 5.12 4.67 -16.39
CA ALA A 182 4.16 4.33 -17.44
C ALA A 182 4.42 2.99 -18.11
N GLY A 183 5.66 2.53 -18.13
CA GLY A 183 6.06 1.30 -18.79
C GLY A 183 6.98 0.44 -17.96
N GLU A 184 7.46 -0.63 -18.60
CA GLU A 184 8.37 -1.60 -18.02
C GLU A 184 9.74 -0.98 -17.76
N ASP A 185 10.25 -1.22 -16.55
CA ASP A 185 11.65 -1.05 -16.21
C ASP A 185 12.48 -2.21 -16.79
N ASP A 186 13.45 -1.90 -17.65
CA ASP A 186 14.35 -2.87 -18.30
C ASP A 186 15.46 -3.43 -17.38
N LEU A 187 15.49 -3.00 -16.12
CA LEU A 187 16.38 -3.43 -15.05
C LEU A 187 17.87 -3.20 -15.36
N GLY A 188 18.18 -2.20 -16.20
CA GLY A 188 19.53 -1.89 -16.64
C GLY A 188 20.03 -2.77 -17.78
N ARG A 189 19.14 -3.54 -18.43
CA ARG A 189 19.49 -4.59 -19.41
C ARG A 189 18.97 -4.30 -20.81
N GLY A 190 18.24 -3.20 -21.02
CA GLY A 190 17.64 -2.86 -22.31
C GLY A 190 18.60 -2.32 -23.38
N GLY A 191 19.84 -1.98 -23.01
CA GLY A 191 20.84 -1.44 -23.95
C GLY A 191 20.57 -0.01 -24.42
N HIS A 192 19.61 0.69 -23.82
CA HIS A 192 19.33 2.10 -24.03
C HIS A 192 20.22 2.95 -23.10
N PRO A 193 20.59 4.20 -23.46
CA PRO A 193 21.34 5.08 -22.56
C PRO A 193 20.68 5.25 -21.18
N LEU A 194 19.34 5.35 -21.16
CA LEU A 194 18.56 5.46 -19.91
C LEU A 194 18.44 4.14 -19.14
N SER A 195 18.81 2.99 -19.72
CA SER A 195 18.72 1.71 -19.00
C SER A 195 19.53 1.76 -17.71
N ARG A 196 20.75 2.31 -17.75
CA ARG A 196 21.64 2.39 -16.57
C ARG A 196 21.30 3.51 -15.59
N GLU A 197 20.36 4.37 -15.94
CA GLU A 197 19.95 5.53 -15.14
C GLU A 197 18.57 5.34 -14.53
N THR A 198 17.57 4.96 -15.33
CA THR A 198 16.17 4.89 -14.89
C THR A 198 15.47 3.59 -15.29
N GLY A 199 16.17 2.66 -15.95
CA GLY A 199 15.54 1.46 -16.50
C GLY A 199 14.64 1.72 -17.71
N ASN A 200 14.68 2.93 -18.29
CA ASN A 200 13.90 3.33 -19.47
C ASN A 200 12.37 3.09 -19.34
N SER A 201 11.84 3.19 -18.12
CA SER A 201 10.44 2.96 -17.72
C SER A 201 9.43 4.02 -18.20
N GLY A 202 9.89 5.07 -18.87
CA GLY A 202 9.03 6.08 -19.49
C GLY A 202 8.62 7.22 -18.55
N LYS A 203 7.35 7.64 -18.62
CA LYS A 203 6.85 8.80 -17.86
C LYS A 203 6.41 8.37 -16.47
N ARG A 204 6.63 9.23 -15.48
CA ARG A 204 6.11 9.08 -14.11
C ARG A 204 4.59 9.31 -14.10
N LEU A 205 3.80 8.31 -13.72
CA LEU A 205 2.34 8.37 -13.72
C LEU A 205 1.77 8.94 -12.41
N VAL A 206 2.18 8.34 -11.30
CA VAL A 206 1.70 8.68 -9.96
C VAL A 206 2.84 8.64 -8.96
N CYS A 207 2.69 9.44 -7.91
CA CYS A 207 3.69 9.55 -6.87
C CYS A 207 3.04 9.86 -5.54
N GLY A 208 3.78 9.61 -4.47
CA GLY A 208 3.30 9.85 -3.11
C GLY A 208 4.46 9.93 -2.14
N ILE A 209 4.38 10.87 -1.19
CA ILE A 209 5.38 10.97 -0.13
C ILE A 209 5.25 9.76 0.79
N ILE A 210 6.38 9.12 1.08
CA ILE A 210 6.50 8.04 2.06
C ILE A 210 6.42 8.67 3.44
N ALA A 211 5.23 8.60 4.04
CA ALA A 211 4.91 9.17 5.33
C ALA A 211 5.02 8.13 6.46
N ARG A 212 5.24 8.59 7.69
CA ARG A 212 5.22 7.72 8.88
C ARG A 212 3.83 7.10 9.04
N SER A 213 3.78 5.79 9.27
CA SER A 213 2.57 5.08 9.64
C SER A 213 2.68 4.57 11.07
N ALA A 214 1.56 4.48 11.77
CA ALA A 214 1.54 3.78 13.06
C ALA A 214 1.84 2.29 12.85
N GLY A 215 2.71 1.75 13.68
CA GLY A 215 2.86 0.31 13.83
C GLY A 215 1.67 -0.31 14.56
N LEU A 216 1.71 -1.63 14.71
CA LEU A 216 0.72 -2.38 15.46
C LEU A 216 0.54 -1.80 16.88
N PHE A 217 -0.70 -1.49 17.27
CA PHE A 217 -1.09 -0.92 18.58
C PHE A 217 -0.55 0.47 18.93
N GLN A 218 0.14 1.16 18.01
CA GLN A 218 0.66 2.51 18.28
C GLN A 218 -0.34 3.63 18.04
N ASN A 219 -1.51 3.32 17.48
CA ASN A 219 -2.57 4.29 17.23
C ASN A 219 -3.81 3.98 18.09
N PRO A 220 -3.92 4.56 19.30
CA PRO A 220 -5.10 4.39 20.14
C PRO A 220 -6.28 5.24 19.68
N LYS A 221 -6.15 6.03 18.59
CA LYS A 221 -7.28 6.80 18.07
C LYS A 221 -8.37 5.84 17.63
N GLN A 222 -9.55 5.95 18.26
CA GLN A 222 -10.74 5.36 17.67
C GLN A 222 -10.96 6.02 16.32
N ILE A 223 -10.85 5.22 15.26
CA ILE A 223 -11.26 5.65 13.92
C ILE A 223 -12.78 5.73 13.98
N CYS A 224 -13.30 6.91 14.29
CA CYS A 224 -14.73 7.18 14.17
C CYS A 224 -15.06 7.12 12.68
N ALA A 225 -15.47 5.95 12.21
CA ALA A 225 -16.17 5.80 10.95
C ALA A 225 -17.55 6.44 11.12
N CYS A 226 -17.63 7.77 11.13
CA CYS A 226 -18.94 8.43 11.12
C CYS A 226 -19.72 8.04 9.85
N ASP A 227 -19.00 7.70 8.77
CA ASP A 227 -19.61 7.60 7.45
C ASP A 227 -19.16 6.36 6.67
N GLY A 228 -18.23 5.55 7.22
CA GLY A 228 -17.65 4.43 6.49
C GLY A 228 -17.17 4.88 5.11
N VAL A 229 -16.23 5.82 5.06
CA VAL A 229 -15.55 6.17 3.82
C VAL A 229 -14.06 6.22 4.10
N THR A 230 -13.26 5.61 3.23
CA THR A 230 -11.81 5.80 3.23
C THR A 230 -11.51 7.28 2.96
N LEU A 231 -10.33 7.77 3.36
CA LEU A 231 -9.88 9.15 3.05
C LEU A 231 -9.99 9.50 1.55
N TRP A 232 -9.99 8.49 0.68
CA TRP A 232 -10.19 8.64 -0.76
C TRP A 232 -11.65 8.85 -1.15
N GLU A 233 -12.58 8.12 -0.52
CA GLU A 233 -14.02 8.30 -0.74
C GLU A 233 -14.56 9.62 -0.12
N GLU A 234 -13.81 10.24 0.80
CA GLU A 234 -14.10 11.59 1.31
C GLU A 234 -13.80 12.71 0.30
N ARG A 235 -12.87 12.51 -0.66
CA ARG A 235 -12.44 13.58 -1.59
C ARG A 235 -13.55 13.97 -2.58
N ASP A 236 -14.38 13.00 -2.97
CA ASP A 236 -15.47 13.20 -3.93
C ASP A 236 -16.80 13.56 -3.25
N ARG A 237 -16.80 13.76 -1.93
CA ARG A 237 -17.97 14.22 -1.19
C ARG A 237 -17.82 15.68 -0.76
N PRO A 238 -18.88 16.49 -0.90
CA PRO A 238 -18.84 17.88 -0.46
C PRO A 238 -18.66 17.96 1.07
N ILE A 239 -17.72 18.81 1.50
CA ILE A 239 -17.35 19.04 2.92
C ILE A 239 -18.58 19.36 3.79
N ALA A 240 -19.58 20.03 3.21
CA ALA A 240 -20.93 20.18 3.76
C ALA A 240 -21.97 20.36 2.65
N GLY A 241 -23.24 20.01 2.92
CA GLY A 241 -24.38 20.25 2.03
C GLY A 241 -25.17 19.00 1.64
N LYS A 242 -26.13 19.16 0.72
CA LYS A 242 -27.14 18.14 0.32
C LYS A 242 -26.58 16.80 -0.18
N GLY A 243 -25.27 16.70 -0.47
CA GLY A 243 -24.59 15.45 -0.84
C GLY A 243 -24.16 14.57 0.35
N ARG A 244 -24.18 15.09 1.58
CA ARG A 244 -23.83 14.33 2.79
C ARG A 244 -25.04 13.66 3.46
N SER A 245 -26.25 14.18 3.21
CA SER A 245 -27.46 13.82 3.95
C SER A 245 -28.41 12.86 3.22
N LYS A 246 -27.92 11.99 2.32
CA LYS A 246 -28.74 10.91 1.79
C LYS A 246 -28.26 9.58 2.37
N ALA A 247 -28.85 9.22 3.51
CA ALA A 247 -29.11 7.83 3.80
C ALA A 247 -29.91 7.27 2.61
N GLY A 248 -29.23 6.52 1.74
CA GLY A 248 -29.90 5.70 0.75
C GLY A 248 -30.82 4.74 1.48
N THR A 249 -32.11 4.85 1.19
CA THR A 249 -33.21 4.06 1.75
C THR A 249 -33.16 2.61 1.25
N ASP A 250 -32.12 1.87 1.64
CA ASP A 250 -32.04 0.41 1.50
C ASP A 250 -31.19 -0.16 2.66
N VAL A 251 -31.58 0.20 3.89
CA VAL A 251 -31.23 -0.63 5.06
C VAL A 251 -32.27 -1.75 5.08
N PRO A 252 -31.91 -3.02 4.83
CA PRO A 252 -32.84 -4.11 5.11
C PRO A 252 -33.15 -4.05 6.60
N ALA A 253 -34.43 -3.97 6.92
CA ALA A 253 -34.92 -3.86 8.29
C ALA A 253 -34.25 -4.92 9.17
N ALA A 254 -33.62 -4.46 10.25
CA ALA A 254 -33.31 -5.30 11.39
C ALA A 254 -34.63 -5.86 11.91
N ASN A 255 -34.91 -7.13 11.61
CA ASN A 255 -35.97 -7.89 12.24
C ASN A 255 -35.31 -8.83 13.25
N LEU A 256 -35.65 -8.57 14.51
CA LEU A 256 -35.70 -9.46 15.70
C LEU A 256 -34.82 -10.72 15.70
#